data_AF-A0A6M2B045-F1
#
_entry.id   AF-A0A6M2B045-F1
#
_cell.length_a   1.000
_cell.length_b   1.000
_cell.length_c   1.000
_cell.angle_alpha   90.00
_cell.angle_beta   90.00
_cell.angle_gamma   90.00
#
_symmetry.space_group_name_H-M   'P 1'
#
loop_
_entity.id
_entity.type
_entity.pdbx_description
1 polymer ?
#
loop_
_entity_poly.entity_id
_entity_poly.type
_entity_poly.pdbx_seq_one_letter_code
_entity_poly.pdbx_strand_id
1 'polypeptide(L)'
;MSMFSKFGSVIIDLVKAPLDAVSDLIREPSKRWEHQRNETERNSDHERTIRMKELEVELRIKEETGVRKALIDLEEIVKDNDFQRMMMTTDAIKKYQKELTILNTETIKAIGEMHLDLKKKAQDLVHSKTLQYRDLQDEAMNRAMSELLEIENKFGDNVAAQNILIKAVDVKLSNIINTANNFLMELNRDIVILNNDISMLSKQGQKFIEDHLNRIAINGGLNERKEKIINPKELLE
;
A
#
# COMPACT_ATOMS: atom_id res chain seq x y z
N MET A 1 -35.79 -120.97 32.36
CA MET A 1 -35.95 -119.65 31.72
C MET A 1 -35.82 -118.57 32.78
N SER A 2 -35.21 -117.43 32.43
CA SER A 2 -35.29 -116.14 33.14
C SER A 2 -34.86 -116.15 34.62
N MET A 3 -33.56 -116.03 34.93
CA MET A 3 -33.11 -115.94 36.34
C MET A 3 -31.74 -115.26 36.66
N PHE A 4 -31.07 -114.52 35.77
CA PHE A 4 -29.77 -113.89 36.13
C PHE A 4 -29.47 -112.46 35.60
N SER A 5 -30.38 -111.78 34.89
CA SER A 5 -30.10 -110.44 34.31
C SER A 5 -30.63 -109.23 35.10
N LYS A 6 -31.29 -109.41 36.25
CA LYS A 6 -31.86 -108.31 37.06
C LYS A 6 -31.14 -108.02 38.39
N PHE A 7 -30.15 -108.82 38.78
CA PHE A 7 -29.35 -108.59 40.00
C PHE A 7 -28.00 -107.92 39.72
N GLY A 8 -27.55 -107.86 38.46
CA GLY A 8 -26.28 -107.24 38.08
C GLY A 8 -26.31 -105.71 38.00
N SER A 9 -27.43 -105.09 37.63
CA SER A 9 -27.51 -103.62 37.49
C SER A 9 -27.70 -102.90 38.82
N VAL A 10 -28.45 -103.47 39.75
CA VAL A 10 -28.79 -102.83 41.03
C VAL A 10 -27.58 -102.74 41.97
N ILE A 11 -26.66 -103.70 41.93
CA ILE A 11 -25.43 -103.66 42.74
C ILE A 11 -24.42 -102.65 42.17
N ILE A 12 -24.37 -102.51 40.84
CA ILE A 12 -23.50 -101.54 40.17
C ILE A 12 -23.98 -100.10 40.41
N ASP A 13 -25.29 -99.86 40.41
CA ASP A 13 -25.85 -98.52 40.66
C ASP A 13 -25.83 -98.12 42.15
N LEU A 14 -25.96 -99.08 43.08
CA LEU A 14 -25.91 -98.82 44.53
C LEU A 14 -24.50 -98.55 45.05
N VAL A 15 -23.46 -99.11 44.41
CA VAL A 15 -22.05 -98.86 44.78
C VAL A 15 -21.47 -97.64 44.08
N LYS A 16 -21.98 -97.28 42.89
CA LYS A 16 -21.54 -96.07 42.17
C LYS A 16 -22.04 -94.77 42.80
N ALA A 17 -23.27 -94.74 43.28
CA ALA A 17 -23.85 -93.54 43.89
C ALA A 17 -23.02 -92.91 45.04
N PRO A 18 -22.49 -93.67 46.03
CA PRO A 18 -21.61 -93.09 47.05
C PRO A 18 -20.21 -92.76 46.52
N LEU A 19 -19.71 -93.47 45.50
CA LEU A 19 -18.40 -93.22 44.89
C LEU A 19 -18.39 -91.95 44.03
N ASP A 20 -19.47 -91.71 43.28
CA ASP A 20 -19.67 -90.50 42.49
C ASP A 20 -19.96 -89.30 43.40
N ALA A 21 -20.71 -89.48 44.49
CA ALA A 21 -20.95 -88.42 45.49
C ALA A 21 -19.66 -87.99 46.22
N VAL A 22 -18.75 -88.92 46.53
CA VAL A 22 -17.44 -88.60 47.14
C VAL A 22 -16.48 -87.99 46.11
N SER A 23 -16.51 -88.46 44.87
CA SER A 23 -15.78 -87.87 43.74
C SER A 23 -16.22 -86.43 43.47
N ASP A 24 -17.53 -86.17 43.52
CA ASP A 24 -18.10 -84.83 43.36
C ASP A 24 -17.82 -83.93 44.58
N LEU A 25 -17.84 -84.46 45.81
CA LEU A 25 -17.47 -83.71 47.02
C LEU A 25 -15.98 -83.28 47.03
N ILE A 26 -15.10 -84.07 46.40
CA ILE A 26 -13.67 -83.72 46.25
C ILE A 26 -13.44 -82.79 45.04
N ARG A 27 -14.26 -82.92 43.98
CA ARG A 27 -14.17 -82.08 42.77
C ARG A 27 -14.83 -80.71 42.91
N GLU A 28 -15.87 -80.56 43.71
CA GLU A 28 -16.54 -79.26 43.94
C GLU A 28 -15.62 -78.18 44.53
N PRO A 29 -14.82 -78.42 45.58
CA PRO A 29 -13.91 -77.41 46.11
C PRO A 29 -12.81 -77.05 45.11
N SER A 30 -12.30 -78.02 44.33
CA SER A 30 -11.28 -77.74 43.30
C SER A 30 -11.85 -76.91 42.15
N LYS A 31 -13.05 -77.25 41.65
CA LYS A 31 -13.74 -76.49 40.61
C LYS A 31 -14.11 -75.09 41.09
N ARG A 32 -14.53 -74.91 42.34
CA ARG A 32 -14.77 -73.57 42.92
C ARG A 32 -13.48 -72.75 43.00
N TRP A 33 -12.36 -73.35 43.37
CA TRP A 33 -11.07 -72.65 43.42
C TRP A 33 -10.54 -72.30 42.03
N GLU A 34 -10.74 -73.16 41.04
CA GLU A 34 -10.43 -72.87 39.63
C GLU A 34 -11.34 -71.76 39.07
N HIS A 35 -12.65 -71.83 39.36
CA HIS A 35 -13.60 -70.77 38.99
C HIS A 35 -13.25 -69.44 39.66
N GLN A 36 -12.94 -69.44 40.95
CA GLN A 36 -12.58 -68.24 41.67
C GLN A 36 -11.25 -67.65 41.15
N ARG A 37 -10.27 -68.50 40.84
CA ARG A 37 -9.00 -68.06 40.24
C ARG A 37 -9.21 -67.47 38.86
N ASN A 38 -9.99 -68.14 38.01
CA ASN A 38 -10.34 -67.67 36.67
C ASN A 38 -11.19 -66.39 36.69
N GLU A 39 -12.10 -66.25 37.65
CA GLU A 39 -12.86 -65.01 37.88
C GLU A 39 -11.95 -63.87 38.37
N THR A 40 -11.02 -64.13 39.29
CA THR A 40 -10.05 -63.12 39.74
C THR A 40 -9.07 -62.72 38.65
N GLU A 41 -8.61 -63.66 37.82
CA GLU A 41 -7.75 -63.40 36.66
C GLU A 41 -8.51 -62.56 35.62
N ARG A 42 -9.75 -62.93 35.28
CA ARG A 42 -10.61 -62.16 34.39
C ARG A 42 -10.90 -60.75 34.92
N ASN A 43 -11.15 -60.60 36.21
CA ASN A 43 -11.39 -59.29 36.81
C ASN A 43 -10.12 -58.44 36.84
N SER A 44 -8.96 -59.03 37.15
CA SER A 44 -7.65 -58.35 37.09
C SER A 44 -7.33 -57.92 35.65
N ASP A 45 -7.58 -58.77 34.66
CA ASP A 45 -7.33 -58.46 33.26
C ASP A 45 -8.32 -57.40 32.73
N HIS A 46 -9.58 -57.45 33.17
CA HIS A 46 -10.56 -56.41 32.88
C HIS A 46 -10.15 -55.07 33.48
N GLU A 47 -9.71 -55.04 34.74
CA GLU A 47 -9.24 -53.84 35.43
C GLU A 47 -7.97 -53.27 34.78
N ARG A 48 -7.03 -54.12 34.36
CA ARG A 48 -5.86 -53.70 33.57
C ARG A 48 -6.27 -53.11 32.23
N THR A 49 -7.25 -53.71 31.56
CA THR A 49 -7.74 -53.23 30.26
C THR A 49 -8.45 -51.87 30.40
N ILE A 50 -9.25 -51.69 31.45
CA ILE A 50 -9.88 -50.40 31.77
C ILE A 50 -8.82 -49.35 32.05
N ARG A 51 -7.84 -49.63 32.91
CA ARG A 51 -6.74 -48.71 33.21
C ARG A 51 -5.92 -48.35 31.97
N MET A 52 -5.65 -49.30 31.09
CA MET A 52 -4.95 -49.02 29.83
C MET A 52 -5.78 -48.10 28.92
N LYS A 53 -7.09 -48.31 28.82
CA LYS A 53 -7.99 -47.42 28.05
C LYS A 53 -8.11 -46.03 28.69
N GLU A 54 -8.17 -45.95 30.01
CA GLU A 54 -8.19 -44.67 30.74
C GLU A 54 -6.89 -43.90 30.52
N LEU A 55 -5.74 -44.57 30.61
CA LEU A 55 -4.43 -43.97 30.30
C LEU A 55 -4.33 -43.56 28.84
N GLU A 56 -4.82 -44.38 27.91
CA GLU A 56 -4.84 -44.05 26.48
C GLU A 56 -5.71 -42.81 26.20
N VAL A 57 -6.89 -42.72 26.82
CA VAL A 57 -7.77 -41.55 26.72
C VAL A 57 -7.12 -40.33 27.37
N GLU A 58 -6.50 -40.46 28.53
CA GLU A 58 -5.82 -39.35 29.20
C GLU A 58 -4.61 -38.85 28.40
N LEU A 59 -3.81 -39.76 27.85
CA LEU A 59 -2.70 -39.45 26.95
C LEU A 59 -3.23 -38.75 25.69
N ARG A 60 -4.30 -39.26 25.07
CA ARG A 60 -4.91 -38.63 23.89
C ARG A 60 -5.46 -37.25 24.19
N ILE A 61 -6.11 -37.05 25.34
CA ILE A 61 -6.58 -35.72 25.78
C ILE A 61 -5.39 -34.78 26.00
N LYS A 62 -4.30 -35.24 26.62
CA LYS A 62 -3.08 -34.43 26.80
C LYS A 62 -2.42 -34.07 25.48
N GLU A 63 -2.37 -34.99 24.52
CA GLU A 63 -1.86 -34.75 23.18
C GLU A 63 -2.74 -33.76 22.42
N GLU A 64 -4.06 -33.99 22.37
CA GLU A 64 -5.03 -33.11 21.69
C GLU A 64 -5.03 -31.69 22.30
N THR A 65 -4.96 -31.58 23.62
CA THR A 65 -4.87 -30.27 24.31
C THR A 65 -3.51 -29.61 24.10
N GLY A 66 -2.42 -30.38 24.04
CA GLY A 66 -1.09 -29.88 23.71
C GLY A 66 -1.01 -29.33 22.29
N VAL A 67 -1.54 -30.07 21.31
CA VAL A 67 -1.65 -29.64 19.91
C VAL A 67 -2.50 -28.39 19.80
N ARG A 68 -3.65 -28.34 20.48
CA ARG A 68 -4.54 -27.15 20.46
C ARG A 68 -3.86 -25.92 21.05
N LYS A 69 -3.11 -26.05 22.16
CA LYS A 69 -2.34 -24.94 22.72
C LYS A 69 -1.25 -24.46 21.76
N ALA A 70 -0.48 -25.39 21.20
CA ALA A 70 0.56 -25.06 20.22
C ALA A 70 -0.01 -24.35 18.98
N LEU A 71 -1.20 -24.72 18.51
CA LEU A 71 -1.88 -24.02 17.41
C LEU A 71 -2.28 -22.59 17.78
N ILE A 72 -2.79 -22.37 19.00
CA ILE A 72 -3.14 -21.02 19.48
C ILE A 72 -1.88 -20.15 19.62
N ASP A 73 -0.81 -20.70 20.21
CA ASP A 73 0.47 -19.99 20.37
C ASP A 73 1.08 -19.64 19.00
N LEU A 74 1.02 -20.55 18.03
CA LEU A 74 1.45 -20.29 16.65
C LEU A 74 0.62 -19.18 15.98
N GLU A 75 -0.70 -19.19 16.17
CA GLU A 75 -1.59 -18.15 15.63
C GLU A 75 -1.27 -16.77 16.24
N GLU A 76 -1.00 -16.71 17.54
CA GLU A 76 -0.61 -15.48 18.24
C GLU A 76 0.74 -14.94 17.73
N ILE A 77 1.75 -15.80 17.58
CA ILE A 77 3.07 -15.42 17.03
C ILE A 77 2.95 -14.89 15.59
N VAL A 78 2.10 -15.50 14.75
CA VAL A 78 1.87 -15.02 13.38
C VAL A 78 1.24 -13.64 13.39
N LYS A 79 0.21 -13.42 14.22
CA LYS A 79 -0.45 -12.11 14.38
C LYS A 79 0.51 -11.04 14.89
N ASP A 80 1.36 -11.37 15.85
CA ASP A 80 2.35 -10.45 16.38
C ASP A 80 3.42 -10.08 15.35
N ASN A 81 3.89 -11.04 14.55
CA ASN A 81 4.84 -10.79 13.46
C ASN A 81 4.19 -9.92 12.36
N ASP A 82 2.94 -10.21 11.99
CA ASP A 82 2.16 -9.38 11.06
C ASP A 82 1.97 -7.96 11.60
N PHE A 83 1.65 -7.82 12.88
CA PHE A 83 1.51 -6.53 13.54
C PHE A 83 2.84 -5.75 13.56
N GLN A 84 3.96 -6.41 13.86
CA GLN A 84 5.29 -5.78 13.81
C GLN A 84 5.65 -5.31 12.40
N ARG A 85 5.41 -6.14 11.37
CA ARG A 85 5.60 -5.75 9.97
C ARG A 85 4.73 -4.55 9.61
N MET A 86 3.48 -4.53 10.06
CA MET A 86 2.56 -3.43 9.84
C MET A 86 3.02 -2.15 10.53
N MET A 87 3.51 -2.24 11.77
CA MET A 87 4.07 -1.12 12.53
C MET A 87 5.29 -0.53 11.82
N MET A 88 6.26 -1.36 11.43
CA MET A 88 7.45 -0.91 10.70
C MET A 88 7.09 -0.27 9.36
N THR A 89 6.15 -0.86 8.63
CA THR A 89 5.66 -0.32 7.35
C THR A 89 4.94 1.01 7.56
N THR A 90 4.14 1.12 8.62
CA THR A 90 3.40 2.34 8.96
C THR A 90 4.34 3.46 9.38
N ASP A 91 5.37 3.18 10.16
CA ASP A 91 6.37 4.18 10.55
C ASP A 91 7.22 4.63 9.35
N ALA A 92 7.55 3.72 8.44
CA ALA A 92 8.18 4.07 7.17
C ALA A 92 7.28 4.96 6.31
N ILE A 93 5.98 4.65 6.20
CA ILE A 93 4.98 5.47 5.49
C ILE A 93 4.87 6.85 6.14
N LYS A 94 4.74 6.95 7.46
CA LYS A 94 4.67 8.24 8.18
C LYS A 94 5.92 9.10 7.94
N LYS A 95 7.10 8.49 7.98
CA LYS A 95 8.36 9.18 7.73
C LYS A 95 8.41 9.71 6.30
N TYR A 96 8.08 8.85 5.33
CA TYR A 96 7.99 9.23 3.92
C TYR A 96 6.98 10.37 3.70
N GLN A 97 5.80 10.29 4.32
CA GLN A 97 4.79 11.36 4.26
C GLN A 97 5.33 12.68 4.79
N LYS A 98 6.01 12.66 5.94
CA LYS A 98 6.59 13.87 6.55
C LYS A 98 7.64 14.51 5.64
N GLU A 99 8.58 13.72 5.12
CA GLU A 99 9.64 14.20 4.21
C GLU A 99 9.03 14.82 2.95
N LEU A 100 8.00 14.19 2.41
CA LEU A 100 7.33 14.66 1.21
C LEU A 100 6.49 15.92 1.44
N THR A 101 5.82 16.06 2.59
CA THR A 101 5.14 17.32 2.96
C THR A 101 6.14 18.48 3.07
N ILE A 102 7.31 18.24 3.66
CA ILE A 102 8.39 19.24 3.74
C ILE A 102 8.83 19.62 2.33
N LEU A 103 9.16 18.63 1.50
CA LEU A 103 9.59 18.85 0.12
C LEU A 103 8.52 19.62 -0.69
N ASN A 104 7.25 19.28 -0.54
CA ASN A 104 6.15 19.98 -1.20
C ASN A 104 6.04 21.44 -0.75
N THR A 105 6.19 21.70 0.55
CA THR A 105 6.17 23.08 1.09
C THR A 105 7.34 23.91 0.55
N GLU A 106 8.54 23.33 0.52
CA GLU A 106 9.73 23.96 -0.06
C GLU A 106 9.55 24.21 -1.56
N THR A 107 8.96 23.25 -2.28
CA THR A 107 8.67 23.37 -3.71
C THR A 107 7.67 24.50 -3.98
N ILE A 108 6.59 24.63 -3.19
CA ILE A 108 5.62 25.73 -3.31
C ILE A 108 6.31 27.07 -3.11
N LYS A 109 7.15 27.16 -2.08
CA LYS A 109 7.90 28.38 -1.78
C LYS A 109 8.81 28.74 -2.97
N ALA A 110 9.57 27.79 -3.48
CA ALA A 110 10.45 28.00 -4.64
C ALA A 110 9.67 28.42 -5.91
N ILE A 111 8.51 27.80 -6.18
CA ILE A 111 7.63 28.19 -7.30
C ILE A 111 7.11 29.62 -7.12
N GLY A 112 6.69 29.98 -5.90
CA GLY A 112 6.20 31.32 -5.58
C GLY A 112 7.29 32.39 -5.72
N GLU A 113 8.48 32.13 -5.21
CA GLU A 113 9.65 33.00 -5.37
C GLU A 113 10.01 33.16 -6.85
N MET A 114 10.05 32.06 -7.61
CA MET A 114 10.32 32.09 -9.05
C MET A 114 9.24 32.87 -9.81
N HIS A 115 7.96 32.74 -9.44
CA HIS A 115 6.86 33.50 -10.05
C HIS A 115 7.07 35.01 -9.88
N LEU A 116 7.39 35.45 -8.65
CA LEU A 116 7.64 36.85 -8.35
C LEU A 116 8.88 37.38 -9.10
N ASP A 117 9.96 36.61 -9.10
CA ASP A 117 11.20 36.96 -9.81
C ASP A 117 11.01 37.07 -11.31
N LEU A 118 10.29 36.13 -11.93
CA LEU A 118 10.00 36.17 -13.36
C LEU A 118 9.13 37.37 -13.72
N LYS A 119 8.11 37.67 -12.90
CA LYS A 119 7.27 38.85 -13.09
C LYS A 119 8.06 40.15 -12.98
N LYS A 120 8.97 40.25 -12.02
CA LYS A 120 9.86 41.39 -11.87
C LYS A 120 10.78 41.54 -13.09
N LYS A 121 11.44 40.46 -13.52
CA LYS A 121 12.30 40.46 -14.71
C LYS A 121 11.54 40.85 -15.98
N ALA A 122 10.31 40.40 -16.12
CA ALA A 122 9.43 40.78 -17.22
C ALA A 122 9.13 42.29 -17.23
N GLN A 123 8.80 42.87 -16.07
CA GLN A 123 8.58 44.31 -15.93
C GLN A 123 9.83 45.13 -16.19
N ASP A 124 10.97 44.71 -15.64
CA ASP A 124 12.27 45.36 -15.85
C ASP A 124 12.66 45.33 -17.33
N LEU A 125 12.39 44.22 -18.02
CA LEU A 125 12.63 44.08 -19.46
C LEU A 125 11.77 45.05 -20.27
N VAL A 126 10.46 45.13 -19.98
CA VAL A 126 9.56 46.09 -20.65
C VAL A 126 10.07 47.50 -20.44
N HIS A 127 10.36 47.88 -19.20
CA HIS A 127 10.83 49.23 -18.90
C HIS A 127 12.15 49.55 -19.60
N SER A 128 13.14 48.66 -19.49
CA SER A 128 14.45 48.83 -20.13
C SER A 128 14.33 48.94 -21.64
N LYS A 129 13.48 48.13 -22.28
CA LYS A 129 13.30 48.18 -23.73
C LYS A 129 12.55 49.43 -24.16
N THR A 130 11.50 49.85 -23.45
CA THR A 130 10.81 51.12 -23.72
C THR A 130 11.77 52.31 -23.70
N LEU A 131 12.69 52.36 -22.72
CA LEU A 131 13.72 53.41 -22.67
C LEU A 131 14.67 53.34 -23.88
N GLN A 132 15.20 52.16 -24.21
CA GLN A 132 16.07 51.96 -25.37
C GLN A 132 15.39 52.39 -26.69
N TYR A 133 14.09 52.11 -26.85
CA TYR A 133 13.35 52.51 -28.05
C TYR A 133 13.10 54.00 -28.12
N ARG A 134 12.81 54.64 -26.99
CA ARG A 134 12.71 56.11 -26.94
C ARG A 134 14.04 56.74 -27.35
N ASP A 135 15.14 56.27 -26.77
CA ASP A 135 16.47 56.81 -27.08
C ASP A 135 16.85 56.59 -28.56
N LEU A 136 16.46 55.45 -29.14
CA LEU A 136 16.63 55.19 -30.58
C LEU A 136 15.79 56.14 -31.45
N GLN A 137 14.55 56.44 -31.04
CA GLN A 137 13.70 57.40 -31.74
C GLN A 137 14.27 58.82 -31.66
N ASP A 138 14.76 59.22 -30.49
CA ASP A 138 15.41 60.52 -30.29
C ASP A 138 16.67 60.65 -31.17
N GLU A 139 17.49 59.60 -31.23
CA GLU A 139 18.65 59.56 -32.12
C GLU A 139 18.24 59.63 -33.60
N ALA A 140 17.20 58.88 -34.01
CA ALA A 140 16.68 58.91 -35.37
C ALA A 140 16.13 60.30 -35.74
N MET A 141 15.44 60.98 -34.82
CA MET A 141 14.95 62.35 -35.01
C MET A 141 16.10 63.34 -35.15
N ASN A 142 17.13 63.26 -34.31
CA ASN A 142 18.32 64.12 -34.41
C ASN A 142 19.07 63.91 -35.72
N ARG A 143 19.23 62.65 -36.16
CA ARG A 143 19.84 62.33 -37.46
C ARG A 143 18.99 62.86 -38.62
N ALA A 144 17.66 62.67 -38.57
CA ALA A 144 16.75 63.21 -39.57
C ALA A 144 16.83 64.74 -39.66
N MET A 145 16.88 65.44 -38.52
CA MET A 145 17.06 66.88 -38.45
C MET A 145 18.37 67.31 -39.14
N SER A 146 19.47 66.63 -38.86
CA SER A 146 20.77 66.89 -39.49
C SER A 146 20.74 66.62 -41.00
N GLU A 147 20.11 65.51 -41.43
CA GLU A 147 19.94 65.17 -42.85
C GLU A 147 19.12 66.24 -43.58
N LEU A 148 18.05 66.75 -42.98
CA LEU A 148 17.22 67.81 -43.55
C LEU A 148 17.98 69.13 -43.70
N LEU A 149 18.77 69.53 -42.69
CA LEU A 149 19.63 70.71 -42.78
C LEU A 149 20.72 70.56 -43.87
N GLU A 150 21.30 69.37 -44.02
CA GLU A 150 22.25 69.10 -45.10
C GLU A 150 21.61 69.19 -46.48
N ILE A 151 20.39 68.67 -46.64
CA ILE A 151 19.63 68.73 -47.89
C ILE A 151 19.38 70.18 -48.28
N GLU A 152 18.94 71.02 -47.33
CA GLU A 152 18.73 72.45 -47.55
C GLU A 152 20.01 73.17 -47.97
N ASN A 153 21.13 72.89 -47.30
CA ASN A 153 22.43 73.52 -47.60
C ASN A 153 23.03 73.10 -48.96
N LYS A 154 22.88 71.82 -49.36
CA LYS A 154 23.52 71.28 -50.58
C LYS A 154 22.64 71.35 -51.83
N PHE A 155 21.31 71.38 -51.67
CA PHE A 155 20.35 71.30 -52.76
C PHE A 155 19.32 72.44 -52.74
N GLY A 156 19.58 73.54 -52.02
CA GLY A 156 18.66 74.69 -51.93
C GLY A 156 18.23 75.26 -53.30
N ASP A 157 19.09 75.16 -54.30
CA ASP A 157 18.81 75.66 -55.67
C ASP A 157 17.96 74.68 -56.51
N ASN A 158 17.78 73.43 -56.04
CA ASN A 158 17.06 72.38 -56.76
C ASN A 158 15.89 71.84 -55.94
N VAL A 159 14.75 72.52 -56.08
CA VAL A 159 13.48 72.20 -55.42
C VAL A 159 13.03 70.75 -55.66
N ALA A 160 13.27 70.20 -56.86
CA ALA A 160 12.88 68.83 -57.18
C ALA A 160 13.71 67.80 -56.39
N ALA A 161 15.03 67.99 -56.34
CA ALA A 161 15.92 67.12 -55.55
C ALA A 161 15.62 67.24 -54.05
N GLN A 162 15.40 68.47 -53.56
CA GLN A 162 15.06 68.73 -52.17
C GLN A 162 13.80 67.96 -51.74
N ASN A 163 12.71 68.05 -52.52
CA ASN A 163 11.46 67.35 -52.23
C ASN A 163 11.62 65.82 -52.21
N ILE A 164 12.41 65.25 -53.12
CA ILE A 164 12.66 63.80 -53.15
C ILE A 164 13.43 63.36 -51.90
N LEU A 165 14.48 64.09 -51.52
CA LEU A 165 15.32 63.75 -50.37
C LEU A 165 14.60 63.95 -49.04
N ILE A 166 13.84 65.05 -48.86
CA ILE A 166 13.01 65.27 -47.67
C ILE A 166 12.02 64.11 -47.49
N LYS A 167 11.34 63.70 -48.58
CA LYS A 167 10.40 62.57 -48.52
C LYS A 167 11.10 61.26 -48.16
N ALA A 168 12.33 61.04 -48.62
CA ALA A 168 13.10 59.85 -48.25
C ALA A 168 13.46 59.84 -46.75
N VAL A 169 13.85 60.99 -46.19
CA VAL A 169 14.12 61.15 -44.75
C VAL A 169 12.85 60.89 -43.93
N ASP A 170 11.72 61.45 -44.36
CA ASP A 170 10.41 61.26 -43.69
C ASP A 170 9.99 59.79 -43.68
N VAL A 171 10.08 59.09 -44.82
CA VAL A 171 9.78 57.65 -44.91
C VAL A 171 10.70 56.84 -43.99
N LYS A 172 12.00 57.16 -43.94
CA LYS A 172 12.97 56.49 -43.07
C LYS A 172 12.63 56.68 -41.59
N LEU A 173 12.33 57.91 -41.17
CA LEU A 173 11.95 58.21 -39.79
C LEU A 173 10.64 57.51 -39.41
N SER A 174 9.63 57.58 -40.29
CA SER A 174 8.34 56.89 -40.10
C SER A 174 8.52 55.38 -39.95
N ASN A 175 9.38 54.75 -40.76
CA ASN A 175 9.68 53.32 -40.63
C ASN A 175 10.30 52.99 -39.27
N ILE A 176 11.26 53.78 -38.78
CA ILE A 176 11.89 53.56 -37.47
C ILE A 176 10.85 53.64 -36.33
N ILE A 177 9.99 54.66 -36.37
CA ILE A 177 8.92 54.86 -35.38
C ILE A 177 7.93 53.68 -35.43
N ASN A 178 7.49 53.29 -36.64
CA ASN A 178 6.54 52.18 -36.82
C ASN A 178 7.13 50.85 -36.35
N THR A 179 8.39 50.56 -36.67
CA THR A 179 9.07 49.33 -36.20
C THR A 179 9.20 49.32 -34.68
N ALA A 180 9.57 50.45 -34.06
CA ALA A 180 9.65 50.56 -32.61
C ALA A 180 8.29 50.33 -31.93
N ASN A 181 7.22 50.93 -32.47
CA ASN A 181 5.86 50.75 -31.97
C ASN A 181 5.39 49.30 -32.08
N ASN A 182 5.59 48.66 -33.25
CA ASN A 182 5.22 47.27 -33.46
C ASN A 182 5.96 46.34 -32.49
N PHE A 183 7.26 46.57 -32.29
CA PHE A 183 8.04 45.79 -31.34
C PHE A 183 7.53 45.94 -29.90
N LEU A 184 7.17 47.16 -29.46
CA LEU A 184 6.61 47.36 -28.12
C LEU A 184 5.26 46.66 -27.94
N MET A 185 4.43 46.60 -28.99
CA MET A 185 3.19 45.82 -28.99
C MET A 185 3.45 44.31 -28.90
N GLU A 186 4.40 43.79 -29.68
CA GLU A 186 4.81 42.38 -29.62
C GLU A 186 5.39 42.03 -28.26
N LEU A 187 6.26 42.87 -27.70
CA LEU A 187 6.83 42.68 -26.37
C LEU A 187 5.74 42.65 -25.30
N ASN A 188 4.75 43.56 -25.36
CA ASN A 188 3.63 43.55 -24.41
C ASN A 188 2.84 42.23 -24.52
N ARG A 189 2.55 41.79 -25.74
CA ARG A 189 1.86 40.52 -26.00
C ARG A 189 2.63 39.32 -25.45
N ASP A 190 3.93 39.26 -25.67
CA ASP A 190 4.79 38.19 -25.18
C ASP A 190 4.84 38.16 -23.66
N ILE A 191 4.84 39.32 -23.00
CA ILE A 191 4.80 39.42 -21.54
C ILE A 191 3.45 38.95 -20.98
N VAL A 192 2.35 39.22 -21.68
CA VAL A 192 1.04 38.66 -21.31
C VAL A 192 1.05 37.14 -21.42
N ILE A 193 1.61 36.58 -22.48
CA ILE A 193 1.77 35.13 -22.66
C ILE A 193 2.62 34.55 -21.53
N LEU A 194 3.79 35.14 -21.27
CA LEU A 194 4.69 34.74 -20.19
C LEU A 194 3.95 34.73 -18.84
N ASN A 195 3.21 35.79 -18.51
CA ASN A 195 2.44 35.84 -17.27
C ASN A 195 1.37 34.74 -17.17
N ASN A 196 0.73 34.39 -18.28
CA ASN A 196 -0.23 33.28 -18.33
C ASN A 196 0.46 31.93 -18.12
N ASP A 197 1.60 31.70 -18.76
CA ASP A 197 2.37 30.46 -18.65
C ASP A 197 2.90 30.28 -17.22
N ILE A 198 3.46 31.33 -16.61
CA ILE A 198 3.90 31.29 -15.20
C ILE A 198 2.71 31.00 -14.28
N SER A 199 1.55 31.61 -14.53
CA SER A 199 0.34 31.34 -13.75
C SER A 199 -0.16 29.90 -13.92
N MET A 200 -0.07 29.34 -15.12
CA MET A 200 -0.43 27.96 -15.41
C MET A 200 0.51 26.98 -14.71
N LEU A 201 1.83 27.21 -14.78
CA LEU A 201 2.82 26.40 -14.06
C LEU A 201 2.58 26.42 -12.55
N SER A 202 2.29 27.59 -11.98
CA SER A 202 1.95 27.70 -10.55
C SER A 202 0.68 26.90 -10.20
N LYS A 203 -0.37 26.98 -11.02
CA LYS A 203 -1.62 26.22 -10.81
C LYS A 203 -1.40 24.71 -10.96
N GLN A 204 -0.62 24.29 -11.95
CA GLN A 204 -0.29 22.87 -12.15
C GLN A 204 0.56 22.34 -11.00
N GLY A 205 1.54 23.12 -10.53
CA GLY A 205 2.34 22.77 -9.35
C GLY A 205 1.48 22.64 -8.10
N GLN A 206 0.57 23.59 -7.85
CA GLN A 206 -0.40 23.50 -6.75
C GLN A 206 -1.30 22.27 -6.88
N LYS A 207 -1.91 22.04 -8.05
CA LYS A 207 -2.77 20.88 -8.29
C LYS A 207 -2.04 19.56 -8.12
N PHE A 208 -0.80 19.45 -8.60
CA PHE A 208 0.04 18.28 -8.39
C PHE A 208 0.22 18.00 -6.91
N ILE A 209 0.46 19.04 -6.10
CA ILE A 209 0.60 18.91 -4.65
C ILE A 209 -0.72 18.54 -3.99
N GLU A 210 -1.83 19.19 -4.34
CA GLU A 210 -3.17 18.86 -3.83
C GLU A 210 -3.57 17.41 -4.14
N ASP A 211 -3.42 16.98 -5.40
CA ASP A 211 -3.70 15.61 -5.83
C ASP A 211 -2.82 14.61 -5.08
N HIS A 212 -1.56 14.98 -4.83
CA HIS A 212 -0.63 14.14 -4.10
C HIS A 212 -0.98 14.04 -2.60
N LEU A 213 -1.30 15.17 -1.95
CA LEU A 213 -1.75 15.23 -0.56
C LEU A 213 -3.05 14.45 -0.37
N ASN A 214 -3.99 14.56 -1.31
CA ASN A 214 -5.25 13.82 -1.29
C ASN A 214 -5.03 12.31 -1.43
N ARG A 215 -4.14 11.87 -2.34
CA ARG A 215 -3.76 10.45 -2.46
C ARG A 215 -3.14 9.91 -1.17
N ILE A 216 -2.38 10.73 -0.46
CA ILE A 216 -1.81 10.38 0.84
C ILE A 216 -2.89 10.28 1.92
N ALA A 217 -3.82 11.23 1.99
CA ALA A 217 -4.92 11.19 2.94
C ALA A 217 -5.80 9.95 2.73
N ILE A 218 -6.01 9.55 1.48
CA ILE A 218 -6.81 8.36 1.12
C ILE A 218 -6.03 7.07 1.41
N ASN A 219 -4.76 6.97 1.00
CA ASN A 219 -3.97 5.74 1.14
C ASN A 219 -3.33 5.56 2.54
N GLY A 220 -3.24 6.63 3.33
CA GLY A 220 -2.82 6.59 4.74
C GLY A 220 -3.94 6.17 5.70
N GLY A 221 -5.19 6.11 5.22
CA GLY A 221 -6.32 5.51 5.93
C GLY A 221 -6.41 4.03 5.61
N LEU A 222 -6.29 3.18 6.63
CA LEU A 222 -6.47 1.72 6.60
C LEU A 222 -7.89 1.31 6.18
N ASN A 223 -8.26 1.51 4.92
CA ASN A 223 -9.41 0.90 4.26
C ASN A 223 -8.88 0.48 2.89
N GLU A 224 -8.73 -0.78 2.50
CA GLU A 224 -9.57 -1.95 2.75
C GLU A 224 -8.69 -3.20 2.63
N ARG A 225 -8.40 -3.88 3.75
CA ARG A 225 -8.24 -5.33 3.74
C ARG A 225 -9.25 -5.88 4.73
N LYS A 226 -10.52 -5.93 4.29
CA LYS A 226 -11.43 -6.97 4.77
C LYS A 226 -10.90 -8.28 4.21
N GLU A 227 -9.82 -8.78 4.81
CA GLU A 227 -9.42 -10.16 4.62
C GLU A 227 -10.62 -11.00 5.02
N LYS A 228 -11.07 -11.82 4.07
CA LYS A 228 -11.99 -12.91 4.32
C LYS A 228 -11.46 -13.64 5.54
N ILE A 229 -12.16 -13.51 6.66
CA ILE A 229 -12.04 -14.45 7.76
C ILE A 229 -12.51 -15.77 7.16
N ILE A 230 -11.55 -16.59 6.71
CA ILE A 230 -11.81 -17.96 6.31
C ILE A 230 -12.31 -18.65 7.58
N ASN A 231 -13.59 -19.03 7.55
CA ASN A 231 -14.23 -19.72 8.65
C ASN A 231 -13.55 -21.10 8.78
N PRO A 232 -12.98 -21.47 9.94
CA PRO A 232 -12.30 -22.76 10.12
C PRO A 232 -13.21 -23.99 10.00
N LYS A 233 -14.46 -23.82 9.57
CA LYS A 233 -15.40 -24.91 9.25
C LYS A 233 -15.25 -25.46 7.82
N GLU A 234 -14.51 -24.83 6.92
CA GLU A 234 -14.35 -25.31 5.53
C GLU A 234 -13.12 -26.21 5.29
N LEU A 235 -12.40 -26.63 6.35
CA LEU A 235 -11.23 -27.52 6.25
C LEU A 235 -11.47 -28.93 6.79
N LEU A 236 -12.72 -29.30 7.11
CA LEU A 236 -13.09 -30.63 7.62
C LEU A 236 -14.40 -31.17 7.00
N GLU A 237 -14.62 -30.92 5.71
CA GLU A 237 -15.48 -31.74 4.84
C GLU A 237 -14.63 -32.29 3.68
#